data_AF-A0A418CBY6-F1
#
_entry.id   AF-A0A418CBY6-F1
#
_cell.length_a   1.000
_cell.length_b   1.000
_cell.length_c   1.000
_cell.angle_alpha   90.00
_cell.angle_beta   90.00
_cell.angle_gamma   90.00
#
_symmetry.space_group_name_H-M   'P 1'
#
loop_
_entity.id
_entity.type
_entity.pdbx_description
1 polymer ?
#
loop_
_entity_poly.entity_id
_entity_poly.type
_entity_poly.pdbx_seq_one_letter_code
_entity_poly.pdbx_strand_id
1 'polypeptide(L)'
;FALVTEKLFDETIGLFMCAHVESLAYVINPNSVEASADHLLYFRGAGRLLGRALLEGQLMKAHLALPVLKHLLGVPISFADLEFVDHEVYRSMKWMKDNEGVDALCLDFSVTNRRISGDIEVIDLKENGRHIEVTDANKLEYIYLRLRYIMLESFSEQLQHLMAGVIPQELILVFDYQELELVLCGVPSIDFADWKLHTQSSDDMPADLLVWFWEVVEGFSDEERARLLQFTTGSSRVPVQGFKALTSYDGRICHFTLKAVPYPENAFPRAHTCFNRIDLPKYKTKKEVEDVMSLVINMEVTGEGKQAVSSKAKEVAATTTVCQRCSNVPGITSMGTEDAHKEQQHDALMNNPSPSKRQAAIDDHHRKTLAAKELELRNLHKRINVYRKANAALQKELEGFHNNDCMAQVENKAREKQLLIEQLSHENKYLANLQRTQAKRIEELEALKEHFPSKHHSVMEELRICKETYRMYKEREKLADDRSNKLHQQVVDLTAKNKALADKIRSHHGSQVNADAGQPGHDDDDDDVAQLQVRVALLEKVSKRTDKDKYDRVIQTCQEQLDECKREMEAFQAQLLDKEKQLRLQV
;
A
#
# COMPACT_ATOMS: atom_id res chain seq x y z
N PHE A 1 12.28 -20.14 14.79
CA PHE A 1 11.44 -18.99 14.46
C PHE A 1 11.68 -17.84 15.44
N ALA A 2 11.25 -17.96 16.70
CA ALA A 2 11.38 -16.92 17.73
C ALA A 2 12.76 -16.24 17.83
N LEU A 3 13.87 -17.00 17.90
CA LEU A 3 15.23 -16.42 17.99
C LEU A 3 15.61 -15.57 16.77
N VAL A 4 15.18 -15.97 15.57
CA VAL A 4 15.47 -15.25 14.34
C VAL A 4 14.65 -13.97 14.29
N THR A 5 13.36 -14.04 14.65
CA THR A 5 12.49 -12.87 14.75
C THR A 5 13.02 -11.88 15.79
N GLU A 6 13.39 -12.35 16.98
CA GLU A 6 13.95 -11.49 18.03
C GLU A 6 15.22 -10.78 17.56
N LYS A 7 16.12 -11.49 16.87
CA LYS A 7 17.31 -10.85 16.30
C LYS A 7 16.99 -9.89 15.17
N LEU A 8 16.07 -10.22 14.27
CA LEU A 8 15.71 -9.37 13.14
C LEU A 8 15.19 -7.98 13.55
N PHE A 9 14.45 -7.91 14.66
CA PHE A 9 13.90 -6.67 15.22
C PHE A 9 14.80 -6.03 16.29
N ASP A 10 15.98 -6.59 16.54
CA ASP A 10 16.98 -6.00 17.43
C ASP A 10 17.49 -4.68 16.82
N GLU A 11 17.33 -3.57 17.55
CA GLU A 11 17.72 -2.24 17.08
C GLU A 11 19.21 -2.14 16.75
N THR A 12 20.05 -3.00 17.35
CA THR A 12 21.49 -3.06 17.04
C THR A 12 21.78 -3.53 15.61
N ILE A 13 20.84 -4.23 14.97
CA ILE A 13 20.94 -4.60 13.54
C ILE A 13 20.55 -3.42 12.64
N GLY A 14 19.76 -2.46 13.14
CA GLY A 14 19.44 -1.23 12.43
C GLY A 14 18.46 -1.37 11.26
N LEU A 15 17.78 -2.52 11.10
CA LEU A 15 16.73 -2.69 10.08
C LEU A 15 15.38 -2.10 10.51
N PHE A 16 14.97 -2.41 11.73
CA PHE A 16 13.78 -1.85 12.36
C PHE A 16 14.18 -0.99 13.55
N MET A 17 13.30 -0.06 13.91
CA MET A 17 13.44 0.77 15.10
C MET A 17 12.09 0.85 15.80
N CYS A 18 12.08 1.08 17.11
CA CYS A 18 10.82 1.39 17.79
C CYS A 18 10.28 2.73 17.27
N ALA A 19 8.97 2.77 16.99
CA ALA A 19 8.29 4.00 16.58
C ALA A 19 8.46 5.10 17.65
N HIS A 20 8.38 4.72 18.92
CA HIS A 20 8.58 5.59 20.07
C HIS A 20 9.22 4.81 21.22
N VAL A 21 9.90 5.52 22.14
CA VAL A 21 10.69 4.93 23.25
C VAL A 21 9.87 3.99 24.15
N GLU A 22 8.55 4.20 24.30
CA GLU A 22 7.67 3.27 25.04
C GLU A 22 6.67 2.51 24.18
N SER A 23 6.52 2.87 22.91
CA SER A 23 5.75 2.06 21.97
C SER A 23 6.64 0.90 21.56
N LEU A 24 6.39 -0.28 22.14
CA LEU A 24 7.07 -1.53 21.78
C LEU A 24 6.72 -2.02 20.35
N ALA A 25 6.27 -1.12 19.46
CA ALA A 25 5.91 -1.38 18.07
C ALA A 25 7.01 -0.89 17.15
N TYR A 26 7.35 -1.72 16.17
CA TYR A 26 8.46 -1.52 15.26
C TYR A 26 8.02 -0.86 13.96
N VAL A 27 8.81 0.11 13.52
CA VAL A 27 8.76 0.70 12.17
C VAL A 27 10.03 0.34 11.40
N ILE A 28 9.98 0.46 10.09
CA ILE A 28 11.15 0.30 9.23
C ILE A 28 12.09 1.48 9.48
N ASN A 29 13.38 1.20 9.70
CA ASN A 29 14.37 2.26 9.84
C ASN A 29 14.69 2.87 8.46
N PRO A 30 14.41 4.18 8.24
CA PRO A 30 14.78 4.88 7.00
C PRO A 30 16.28 4.80 6.71
N ASN A 31 17.11 4.77 7.75
CA ASN A 31 18.57 4.77 7.64
C ASN A 31 19.19 3.36 7.63
N SER A 32 18.39 2.32 7.37
CA SER A 32 18.85 0.91 7.37
C SER A 32 20.03 0.61 6.41
N VAL A 33 20.20 1.42 5.36
CA VAL A 33 21.34 1.31 4.41
C VAL A 33 22.70 1.49 5.11
N GLU A 34 22.74 2.26 6.20
CA GLU A 34 23.97 2.51 6.96
C GLU A 34 24.31 1.37 7.92
N ALA A 35 23.32 0.53 8.24
CA ALA A 35 23.53 -0.64 9.08
C ALA A 35 24.11 -1.82 8.29
N SER A 36 23.73 -1.98 7.02
CA SER A 36 24.25 -3.03 6.15
C SER A 36 24.09 -2.68 4.67
N ALA A 37 25.13 -2.96 3.87
CA ALA A 37 25.06 -2.87 2.41
C ALA A 37 23.98 -3.79 1.80
N ASP A 38 23.67 -4.90 2.48
CA ASP A 38 22.66 -5.88 2.03
C ASP A 38 21.28 -5.67 2.68
N HIS A 39 21.01 -4.51 3.31
CA HIS A 39 19.77 -4.27 4.08
C HIS A 39 18.49 -4.62 3.30
N LEU A 40 18.41 -4.33 2.00
CA LEU A 40 17.27 -4.68 1.14
C LEU A 40 17.06 -6.20 1.02
N LEU A 41 18.14 -6.99 0.99
CA LEU A 41 18.04 -8.45 1.00
C LEU A 41 17.55 -8.96 2.36
N TYR A 42 17.97 -8.32 3.46
CA TYR A 42 17.43 -8.62 4.79
C TYR A 42 15.93 -8.30 4.89
N PHE A 43 15.44 -7.20 4.32
CA PHE A 43 13.99 -6.93 4.28
C PHE A 43 13.24 -7.98 3.44
N ARG A 44 13.79 -8.41 2.30
CA ARG A 44 13.21 -9.54 1.55
C ARG A 44 13.20 -10.83 2.38
N GLY A 45 14.24 -11.08 3.15
CA GLY A 45 14.30 -12.20 4.11
C GLY A 45 13.26 -12.07 5.22
N ALA A 46 13.10 -10.88 5.79
CA ALA A 46 12.09 -10.54 6.78
C ALA A 46 10.68 -10.82 6.24
N GLY A 47 10.39 -10.39 5.01
CA GLY A 47 9.12 -10.64 4.34
C GLY A 47 8.84 -12.14 4.20
N ARG A 48 9.85 -12.92 3.80
CA ARG A 48 9.71 -14.39 3.71
C ARG A 48 9.48 -15.03 5.08
N LEU A 49 10.10 -14.49 6.13
CA LEU A 49 9.90 -14.95 7.49
C LEU A 49 8.49 -14.62 7.99
N LEU A 50 7.99 -13.40 7.74
CA LEU A 50 6.60 -12.99 8.00
C LEU A 50 5.62 -13.93 7.29
N GLY A 51 5.86 -14.17 6.00
CA GLY A 51 5.08 -15.10 5.21
C GLY A 51 5.09 -16.50 5.85
N ARG A 52 6.27 -17.05 6.09
CA ARG A 52 6.38 -18.38 6.73
C ARG A 52 5.64 -18.44 8.06
N ALA A 53 5.68 -17.37 8.86
CA ALA A 53 4.92 -17.24 10.10
C ALA A 53 3.43 -17.50 9.89
N LEU A 54 2.84 -16.81 8.91
CA LEU A 54 1.42 -16.90 8.58
C LEU A 54 1.03 -18.30 8.08
N LEU A 55 1.84 -18.93 7.22
CA LEU A 55 1.55 -20.28 6.69
C LEU A 55 1.64 -21.38 7.75
N GLU A 56 2.59 -21.26 8.67
CA GLU A 56 2.85 -22.28 9.69
C GLU A 56 2.18 -21.98 11.03
N GLY A 57 1.45 -20.88 11.14
CA GLY A 57 0.85 -20.40 12.39
C GLY A 57 1.90 -20.12 13.47
N GLN A 58 3.09 -19.66 13.09
CA GLN A 58 4.14 -19.30 14.04
C GLN A 58 3.95 -17.86 14.51
N LEU A 59 3.93 -17.68 15.83
CA LEU A 59 3.77 -16.36 16.43
C LEU A 59 5.08 -15.59 16.48
N MET A 60 4.97 -14.29 16.25
CA MET A 60 6.04 -13.32 16.38
C MET A 60 5.86 -12.51 17.66
N LYS A 61 6.96 -12.26 18.37
CA LYS A 61 6.94 -11.37 19.54
C LYS A 61 7.11 -9.89 19.18
N ALA A 62 7.53 -9.61 17.96
CA ALA A 62 7.74 -8.26 17.46
C ALA A 62 6.46 -7.76 16.79
N HIS A 63 5.91 -6.68 17.33
CA HIS A 63 4.70 -6.05 16.82
C HIS A 63 5.08 -4.97 15.83
N LEU A 64 4.44 -4.96 14.67
CA LEU A 64 4.63 -3.90 13.68
C LEU A 64 3.71 -2.72 14.03
N ALA A 65 4.21 -1.50 13.84
CA ALA A 65 3.38 -0.31 14.01
C ALA A 65 2.23 -0.29 12.98
N LEU A 66 1.11 0.33 13.37
CA LEU A 66 -0.10 0.42 12.56
C LEU A 66 0.15 0.80 11.08
N PRO A 67 0.97 1.82 10.77
CA PRO A 67 1.21 2.19 9.38
C PRO A 67 1.91 1.12 8.56
N VAL A 68 2.80 0.33 9.17
CA VAL A 68 3.48 -0.78 8.48
C VAL A 68 2.47 -1.87 8.12
N LEU A 69 1.56 -2.21 9.05
CA LEU A 69 0.48 -3.17 8.80
C LEU A 69 -0.46 -2.69 7.68
N LYS A 70 -0.84 -1.40 7.69
CA LYS A 70 -1.64 -0.79 6.62
C LYS A 70 -0.93 -0.87 5.26
N HIS A 71 0.37 -0.60 5.22
CA HIS A 71 1.16 -0.74 3.99
C HIS A 71 1.19 -2.18 3.45
N LEU A 72 1.38 -3.17 4.33
CA LEU A 72 1.36 -4.59 3.93
C LEU A 72 0.02 -4.98 3.28
N LEU A 73 -1.09 -4.43 3.77
CA LEU A 73 -2.44 -4.65 3.26
C LEU A 73 -2.83 -3.70 2.10
N GLY A 74 -2.00 -2.73 1.76
CA GLY A 74 -2.36 -1.71 0.76
C GLY A 74 -3.50 -0.77 1.21
N VAL A 75 -3.74 -0.67 2.51
CA VAL A 75 -4.74 0.24 3.11
C VAL A 75 -4.18 1.68 3.10
N PRO A 76 -4.95 2.70 2.69
CA PRO A 76 -4.49 4.08 2.70
C PRO A 76 -4.08 4.57 4.09
N ILE A 77 -2.95 5.27 4.14
CA ILE A 77 -2.48 5.97 5.34
C ILE A 77 -3.23 7.30 5.48
N SER A 78 -3.76 7.55 6.67
CA SER A 78 -4.42 8.78 7.07
C SER A 78 -3.48 9.69 7.87
N PHE A 79 -3.85 10.97 8.02
CA PHE A 79 -3.08 11.93 8.83
C PHE A 79 -3.01 11.50 10.32
N ALA A 80 -4.06 10.86 10.83
CA ALA A 80 -4.09 10.34 12.20
C ALA A 80 -3.12 9.17 12.42
N ASP A 81 -2.77 8.43 11.36
CA ASP A 81 -1.87 7.28 11.49
C ASP A 81 -0.43 7.70 11.84
N LEU A 82 -0.07 8.95 11.55
CA LEU A 82 1.21 9.51 11.95
C LEU A 82 1.40 9.52 13.47
N GLU A 83 0.31 9.62 14.23
CA GLU A 83 0.33 9.60 15.69
C GLU A 83 0.99 8.32 16.24
N PHE A 84 0.91 7.21 15.49
CA PHE A 84 1.52 5.92 15.84
C PHE A 84 2.97 5.77 15.40
N VAL A 85 3.51 6.74 14.64
CA VAL A 85 4.93 6.82 14.27
C VAL A 85 5.63 7.86 15.11
N ASP A 86 5.12 9.10 15.07
CA ASP A 86 5.71 10.24 15.76
C ASP A 86 4.59 11.20 16.19
N HIS A 87 4.25 11.12 17.47
CA HIS A 87 3.20 11.93 18.06
C HIS A 87 3.58 13.42 18.18
N GLU A 88 4.87 13.76 18.37
CA GLU A 88 5.31 15.16 18.45
C GLU A 88 5.16 15.85 17.09
N VAL A 89 5.53 15.15 16.02
CA VAL A 89 5.36 15.63 14.64
C VAL A 89 3.87 15.70 14.28
N TYR A 90 3.06 14.72 14.68
CA TYR A 90 1.60 14.78 14.51
C TYR A 90 0.99 16.01 15.19
N ARG A 91 1.31 16.27 16.47
CA ARG A 91 0.82 17.44 17.21
C ARG A 91 1.23 18.74 16.52
N SER A 92 2.48 18.85 16.10
CA SER A 92 3.02 20.04 15.44
C SER A 92 2.32 20.31 14.10
N MET A 93 2.14 19.26 13.28
CA MET A 93 1.43 19.40 12.00
C MET A 93 -0.07 19.63 12.17
N LYS A 94 -0.70 19.06 13.19
CA LYS A 94 -2.10 19.33 13.53
C LYS A 94 -2.29 20.78 13.95
N TRP A 95 -1.38 21.30 14.78
CA TRP A 95 -1.39 22.71 15.15
C TRP A 95 -1.25 23.61 13.92
N MET A 96 -0.30 23.34 13.02
CA MET A 96 -0.16 24.09 11.77
C MET A 96 -1.41 24.02 10.89
N LYS A 97 -2.07 22.86 10.82
CA LYS A 97 -3.31 22.67 10.06
C LYS A 97 -4.43 23.58 10.60
N ASP A 98 -4.54 23.70 11.91
CA ASP A 98 -5.69 24.33 12.59
C ASP A 98 -5.45 25.81 12.96
N ASN A 99 -4.23 26.33 12.85
CA ASN A 99 -3.87 27.70 13.27
C ASN A 99 -3.23 28.49 12.13
N GLU A 100 -3.37 29.83 12.16
CA GLU A 100 -2.73 30.79 11.26
C GLU A 100 -1.41 31.33 11.85
N GLY A 101 -0.62 32.02 11.02
CA GLY A 101 0.67 32.61 11.41
C GLY A 101 1.83 31.62 11.37
N VAL A 102 1.76 30.60 10.52
CA VAL A 102 2.82 29.58 10.40
C VAL A 102 4.13 30.14 9.84
N ASP A 103 4.09 31.29 9.16
CA ASP A 103 5.27 32.00 8.65
C ASP A 103 6.27 32.33 9.77
N ALA A 104 5.78 32.54 11.00
CA ALA A 104 6.62 32.79 12.17
C ALA A 104 7.47 31.57 12.60
N LEU A 105 7.16 30.37 12.10
CA LEU A 105 7.94 29.16 12.36
C LEU A 105 9.21 29.09 11.49
N CYS A 106 9.34 29.96 10.48
CA CYS A 106 10.48 30.01 9.55
C CYS A 106 10.82 28.64 8.95
N LEU A 107 9.79 27.86 8.60
CA LEU A 107 9.94 26.56 7.96
C LEU A 107 10.12 26.73 6.45
N ASP A 108 10.77 25.75 5.83
CA ASP A 108 10.87 25.59 4.39
C ASP A 108 10.37 24.19 3.96
N PHE A 109 10.29 23.94 2.66
CA PHE A 109 9.89 22.62 2.13
C PHE A 109 11.07 21.63 2.12
N SER A 110 11.78 21.50 3.24
CA SER A 110 12.84 20.50 3.42
C SER A 110 12.71 19.74 4.74
N VAL A 111 13.42 18.61 4.83
CA VAL A 111 13.51 17.79 6.04
C VAL A 111 14.96 17.49 6.35
N THR A 112 15.28 17.53 7.64
CA THR A 112 16.60 17.19 8.14
C THR A 112 16.61 15.72 8.54
N ASN A 113 17.32 14.88 7.79
CA ASN A 113 17.59 13.49 8.15
C ASN A 113 18.93 13.41 8.89
N ARG A 114 18.93 12.79 10.07
CA ARG A 114 20.17 12.50 10.81
C ARG A 114 20.58 11.07 10.52
N ARG A 115 21.73 10.92 9.89
CA ARG A 115 22.37 9.64 9.59
C ARG A 115 22.86 8.96 10.87
N ILE A 116 23.02 7.64 10.85
CA ILE A 116 23.61 6.86 11.96
C ILE A 116 25.06 7.29 12.18
N SER A 117 25.76 7.71 11.12
CA SER A 117 27.10 8.32 11.20
C SER A 117 27.15 9.61 12.02
N GLY A 118 26.01 10.26 12.27
CA GLY A 118 25.90 11.58 12.88
C GLY A 118 25.84 12.73 11.87
N ASP A 119 26.01 12.45 10.59
CA ASP A 119 25.91 13.45 9.53
C ASP A 119 24.46 13.93 9.36
N ILE A 120 24.31 15.20 8.99
CA ILE A 120 23.02 15.83 8.78
C ILE A 120 22.81 16.02 7.28
N GLU A 121 21.78 15.38 6.76
CA GLU A 121 21.35 15.50 5.37
C GLU A 121 20.06 16.32 5.28
N VAL A 122 20.01 17.25 4.33
CA VAL A 122 18.83 18.07 4.07
C VAL A 122 18.20 17.62 2.76
N ILE A 123 16.98 17.11 2.85
CA ILE A 123 16.23 16.53 1.74
C ILE A 123 15.08 17.48 1.39
N ASP A 124 15.01 17.90 0.14
CA ASP A 124 13.94 18.77 -0.33
C ASP A 124 12.66 17.96 -0.56
N LEU A 125 11.54 18.39 0.01
CA LEU A 125 10.23 17.74 -0.14
C LEU A 125 9.59 17.97 -1.51
N LYS A 126 10.04 19.02 -2.21
CA LYS A 126 9.70 19.35 -3.59
C LYS A 126 10.87 20.06 -4.26
N GLU A 127 10.81 20.26 -5.56
CA GLU A 127 11.87 20.94 -6.31
C GLU A 127 12.22 22.30 -5.68
N ASN A 128 13.51 22.49 -5.33
CA ASN A 128 14.03 23.66 -4.62
C ASN A 128 13.34 23.97 -3.28
N GLY A 129 12.86 22.94 -2.57
CA GLY A 129 12.04 23.08 -1.38
C GLY A 129 12.68 23.91 -0.25
N ARG A 130 13.99 23.79 -0.05
CA ARG A 130 14.76 24.60 0.91
C ARG A 130 14.74 26.12 0.66
N HIS A 131 14.33 26.54 -0.53
CA HIS A 131 14.23 27.95 -0.94
C HIS A 131 12.78 28.45 -0.98
N ILE A 132 11.83 27.62 -0.53
CA ILE A 132 10.41 27.93 -0.53
C ILE A 132 9.95 27.95 0.92
N GLU A 133 9.62 29.14 1.43
CA GLU A 133 9.12 29.32 2.78
C GLU A 133 7.70 28.76 2.94
N VAL A 134 7.42 28.20 4.11
CA VAL A 134 6.09 27.74 4.49
C VAL A 134 5.29 28.93 5.01
N THR A 135 4.17 29.19 4.35
CA THR A 135 3.24 30.28 4.60
C THR A 135 1.84 29.72 4.83
N ASP A 136 0.92 30.51 5.37
CA ASP A 136 -0.48 30.06 5.53
C ASP A 136 -1.14 29.62 4.21
N ALA A 137 -0.70 30.17 3.08
CA ALA A 137 -1.22 29.83 1.76
C ALA A 137 -0.76 28.45 1.25
N ASN A 138 0.40 27.96 1.69
CA ASN A 138 1.00 26.72 1.20
C ASN A 138 1.19 25.65 2.29
N LYS A 139 0.82 25.92 3.55
CA LYS A 139 1.00 24.99 4.68
C LYS A 139 0.35 23.63 4.50
N LEU A 140 -0.80 23.56 3.82
CA LEU A 140 -1.47 22.28 3.55
C LEU A 140 -0.66 21.40 2.60
N GLU A 141 0.04 22.01 1.63
CA GLU A 141 0.96 21.32 0.73
C GLU A 141 2.17 20.80 1.52
N TYR A 142 2.76 21.65 2.38
CA TYR A 142 3.87 21.25 3.25
C TYR A 142 3.50 20.07 4.14
N ILE A 143 2.34 20.13 4.82
CA ILE A 143 1.84 19.04 5.68
C ILE A 143 1.67 17.74 4.88
N TYR A 144 1.09 17.81 3.69
CA TYR A 144 0.92 16.64 2.82
C TYR A 144 2.25 16.01 2.42
N LEU A 145 3.20 16.82 1.94
CA LEU A 145 4.51 16.33 1.52
C LEU A 145 5.31 15.77 2.69
N ARG A 146 5.27 16.45 3.85
CA ARG A 146 5.95 16.00 5.07
C ARG A 146 5.37 14.67 5.57
N LEU A 147 4.05 14.52 5.57
CA LEU A 147 3.38 13.26 5.90
C LEU A 147 3.79 12.14 4.94
N ARG A 148 3.75 12.41 3.63
CA ARG A 148 4.12 11.43 2.59
C ARG A 148 5.57 10.96 2.73
N TYR A 149 6.48 11.86 3.04
CA TYR A 149 7.89 11.55 3.26
C TYR A 149 8.09 10.63 4.47
N ILE A 150 7.53 11.02 5.63
CA ILE A 150 7.68 10.26 6.89
C ILE A 150 7.02 8.88 6.77
N MET A 151 5.84 8.82 6.17
CA MET A 151 5.01 7.62 6.20
C MET A 151 5.26 6.66 5.03
N LEU A 152 6.04 7.03 4.01
CA LEU A 152 6.25 6.18 2.84
C LEU A 152 7.61 6.38 2.18
N GLU A 153 7.92 7.59 1.71
CA GLU A 153 9.07 7.78 0.78
C GLU A 153 10.40 7.43 1.43
N SER A 154 10.59 7.83 2.70
CA SER A 154 11.83 7.65 3.45
C SER A 154 12.27 6.18 3.65
N PHE A 155 11.36 5.22 3.45
CA PHE A 155 11.66 3.79 3.56
C PHE A 155 11.03 2.94 2.44
N SER A 156 10.67 3.58 1.32
CA SER A 156 9.89 2.95 0.25
C SER A 156 10.57 1.72 -0.36
N GLU A 157 11.89 1.74 -0.58
CA GLU A 157 12.65 0.59 -1.09
C GLU A 157 12.63 -0.59 -0.12
N GLN A 158 12.86 -0.32 1.17
CA GLN A 158 12.80 -1.32 2.24
C GLN A 158 11.43 -1.99 2.30
N LEU A 159 10.37 -1.19 2.20
CA LEU A 159 8.99 -1.69 2.20
C LEU A 159 8.70 -2.56 0.97
N GLN A 160 9.13 -2.14 -0.22
CA GLN A 160 8.97 -2.95 -1.45
C GLN A 160 9.67 -4.30 -1.33
N HIS A 161 10.88 -4.32 -0.79
CA HIS A 161 11.63 -5.55 -0.57
C HIS A 161 10.98 -6.45 0.48
N LEU A 162 10.48 -5.85 1.58
CA LEU A 162 9.70 -6.55 2.59
C LEU A 162 8.48 -7.22 1.95
N MET A 163 7.65 -6.47 1.22
CA MET A 163 6.44 -6.97 0.55
C MET A 163 6.75 -8.05 -0.49
N ALA A 164 7.82 -7.90 -1.27
CA ALA A 164 8.25 -8.90 -2.24
C ALA A 164 8.69 -10.24 -1.60
N GLY A 165 9.01 -10.23 -0.31
CA GLY A 165 9.28 -11.44 0.46
C GLY A 165 8.03 -12.09 1.06
N VAL A 166 6.96 -11.32 1.28
CA VAL A 166 5.73 -11.80 1.91
C VAL A 166 4.98 -12.75 0.97
N ILE A 167 4.14 -13.62 1.56
CA ILE A 167 3.17 -14.46 0.85
C ILE A 167 2.33 -13.64 -0.15
N PRO A 168 1.82 -14.26 -1.24
CA PRO A 168 0.86 -13.64 -2.14
C PRO A 168 -0.14 -12.74 -1.41
N GLN A 169 -0.18 -11.47 -1.82
CA GLN A 169 -0.93 -10.42 -1.14
C GLN A 169 -2.42 -10.81 -0.98
N GLU A 170 -2.94 -11.58 -1.94
CA GLU A 170 -4.30 -12.14 -1.92
C GLU A 170 -4.65 -12.90 -0.64
N LEU A 171 -3.68 -13.56 0.00
CA LEU A 171 -3.91 -14.34 1.23
C LEU A 171 -3.89 -13.49 2.50
N ILE A 172 -3.26 -12.31 2.46
CA ILE A 172 -3.24 -11.39 3.61
C ILE A 172 -4.35 -10.33 3.53
N LEU A 173 -4.84 -10.01 2.32
CA LEU A 173 -5.93 -9.05 2.08
C LEU A 173 -7.29 -9.48 2.63
N VAL A 174 -7.42 -10.73 3.10
CA VAL A 174 -8.63 -11.19 3.81
C VAL A 174 -8.72 -10.63 5.23
N PHE A 175 -7.60 -10.13 5.76
CA PHE A 175 -7.51 -9.56 7.09
C PHE A 175 -7.56 -8.04 7.03
N ASP A 176 -8.23 -7.43 8.01
CA ASP A 176 -7.94 -6.05 8.36
C ASP A 176 -6.55 -5.95 9.07
N TYR A 177 -6.07 -4.73 9.32
CA TYR A 177 -4.75 -4.55 9.92
C TYR A 177 -4.70 -5.02 11.40
N GLN A 178 -5.82 -5.05 12.10
CA GLN A 178 -5.94 -5.52 13.49
C GLN A 178 -5.84 -7.05 13.52
N GLU A 179 -6.60 -7.70 12.64
CA GLU A 179 -6.59 -9.13 12.41
C GLU A 179 -5.21 -9.59 11.96
N LEU A 180 -4.55 -8.87 11.04
CA LEU A 180 -3.21 -9.22 10.62
C LEU A 180 -2.22 -9.18 11.79
N GLU A 181 -2.31 -8.18 12.68
CA GLU A 181 -1.48 -8.15 13.88
C GLU A 181 -1.76 -9.35 14.79
N LEU A 182 -3.03 -9.68 15.04
CA LEU A 182 -3.44 -10.79 15.90
C LEU A 182 -3.03 -12.15 15.32
N VAL A 183 -3.08 -12.33 14.00
CA VAL A 183 -2.63 -13.56 13.34
C VAL A 183 -1.10 -13.69 13.43
N LEU A 184 -0.37 -12.58 13.31
CA LEU A 184 1.10 -12.58 13.42
C LEU A 184 1.59 -12.75 14.87
N CYS A 185 0.95 -12.10 15.83
CA CYS A 185 1.45 -11.98 17.20
C CYS A 185 0.69 -12.86 18.21
N GLY A 186 -0.49 -13.34 17.83
CA GLY A 186 -1.40 -14.12 18.67
C GLY A 186 -2.44 -13.25 19.38
N VAL A 187 -3.54 -13.88 19.78
CA VAL A 187 -4.58 -13.23 20.60
C VAL A 187 -4.11 -13.21 22.06
N PRO A 188 -4.01 -12.03 22.69
CA PRO A 188 -3.62 -11.92 24.09
C PRO A 188 -4.77 -12.36 25.00
N SER A 189 -4.44 -13.09 26.07
CA SER A 189 -5.38 -13.31 27.18
C SER A 189 -5.46 -12.02 27.99
N ILE A 190 -6.63 -11.37 27.99
CA ILE A 190 -6.85 -10.11 28.69
C ILE A 190 -7.59 -10.37 30.00
N ASP A 191 -6.97 -10.00 31.13
CA ASP A 191 -7.64 -10.05 32.44
C ASP A 191 -8.68 -8.93 32.53
N PHE A 192 -9.94 -9.31 32.33
CA PHE A 192 -11.10 -8.42 32.42
C PHE A 192 -11.23 -7.77 33.80
N ALA A 193 -10.95 -8.51 34.88
CA ALA A 193 -11.09 -7.99 36.23
C ALA A 193 -10.02 -6.92 36.51
N ASP A 194 -8.79 -7.16 36.07
CA ASP A 194 -7.70 -6.18 36.16
C ASP A 194 -7.98 -4.92 35.32
N TRP A 195 -8.51 -5.08 34.10
CA TRP A 195 -8.88 -3.95 33.24
C TRP A 195 -9.94 -3.08 33.91
N LYS A 196 -11.02 -3.69 34.37
CA LYS A 196 -12.13 -2.98 35.03
C LYS A 196 -11.67 -2.29 36.31
N LEU A 197 -10.83 -2.93 37.11
CA LEU A 197 -10.31 -2.39 38.37
C LEU A 197 -9.47 -1.12 38.17
N HIS A 198 -8.66 -1.08 37.12
CA HIS A 198 -7.72 0.02 36.86
C HIS A 198 -8.22 1.03 35.83
N THR A 199 -9.53 1.02 35.53
CA THR A 199 -10.15 2.01 34.65
C THR A 199 -10.62 3.23 35.41
N GLN A 200 -10.34 4.41 34.86
CA GLN A 200 -10.91 5.68 35.31
C GLN A 200 -12.16 6.05 34.53
N SER A 201 -13.10 6.75 35.16
CA SER A 201 -14.29 7.30 34.51
C SER A 201 -14.40 8.80 34.77
N SER A 202 -14.93 9.57 33.81
CA SER A 202 -15.21 10.99 34.04
C SER A 202 -16.27 11.20 35.13
N ASP A 203 -16.20 12.34 35.82
CA ASP A 203 -17.12 12.67 36.94
C ASP A 203 -18.60 12.72 36.50
N ASP A 204 -18.85 13.01 35.22
CA ASP A 204 -20.18 13.12 34.63
C ASP A 204 -20.69 11.81 33.99
N MET A 205 -19.99 10.69 34.25
CA MET A 205 -20.35 9.36 33.75
C MET A 205 -21.65 8.87 34.38
N PRO A 206 -22.71 8.60 33.59
CA PRO A 206 -23.91 7.96 34.12
C PRO A 206 -23.60 6.57 34.66
N ALA A 207 -24.09 6.25 35.86
CA ALA A 207 -23.84 4.95 36.50
C ALA A 207 -24.30 3.78 35.61
N ASP A 208 -25.48 3.91 35.00
CA ASP A 208 -26.02 2.89 34.09
C ASP A 208 -25.14 2.69 32.86
N LEU A 209 -24.61 3.78 32.27
CA LEU A 209 -23.73 3.70 31.09
C LEU A 209 -22.43 2.98 31.42
N LEU A 210 -21.84 3.26 32.58
CA LEU A 210 -20.62 2.59 33.05
C LEU A 210 -20.87 1.09 33.26
N VAL A 211 -22.01 0.73 33.87
CA VAL A 211 -22.40 -0.67 34.06
C VAL A 211 -22.60 -1.36 32.71
N TRP A 212 -23.38 -0.76 31.80
CA TRP A 212 -23.65 -1.32 30.48
C TRP A 212 -22.37 -1.53 29.68
N PHE A 213 -21.45 -0.56 29.67
CA PHE A 213 -20.16 -0.72 29.00
C PHE A 213 -19.43 -1.97 29.48
N TRP A 214 -19.30 -2.15 30.79
CA TRP A 214 -18.57 -3.31 31.33
C TRP A 214 -19.31 -4.63 31.15
N GLU A 215 -20.64 -4.65 31.24
CA GLU A 215 -21.42 -5.87 30.93
C GLU A 215 -21.25 -6.29 29.47
N VAL A 216 -21.14 -5.33 28.55
CA VAL A 216 -20.88 -5.61 27.13
C VAL A 216 -19.46 -6.15 26.94
N VAL A 217 -18.45 -5.50 27.53
CA VAL A 217 -17.05 -5.93 27.44
C VAL A 217 -16.78 -7.28 28.13
N GLU A 218 -17.53 -7.60 29.18
CA GLU A 218 -17.49 -8.92 29.83
C GLU A 218 -17.96 -10.02 28.87
N GLY A 219 -18.97 -9.73 28.04
CA GLY A 219 -19.50 -10.63 27.02
C GLY A 219 -18.60 -10.84 25.80
N PHE A 220 -17.58 -10.00 25.60
CA PHE A 220 -16.64 -10.12 24.49
C PHE A 220 -15.69 -11.32 24.63
N SER A 221 -15.34 -11.91 23.50
CA SER A 221 -14.21 -12.82 23.37
C SER A 221 -12.87 -12.08 23.59
N ASP A 222 -11.79 -12.82 23.82
CA ASP A 222 -10.46 -12.22 23.98
C ASP A 222 -10.00 -11.48 22.72
N GLU A 223 -10.44 -11.94 21.54
CA GLU A 223 -10.20 -11.25 20.27
C GLU A 223 -10.90 -9.89 20.23
N GLU A 224 -12.19 -9.85 20.55
CA GLU A 224 -12.97 -8.61 20.59
C GLU A 224 -12.44 -7.63 21.66
N ARG A 225 -12.00 -8.15 22.82
CA ARG A 225 -11.32 -7.35 23.86
C ARG A 225 -9.99 -6.79 23.35
N ALA A 226 -9.21 -7.58 22.63
CA ALA A 226 -7.93 -7.13 22.06
C ALA A 226 -8.13 -6.06 20.99
N ARG A 227 -9.15 -6.20 20.13
CA ARG A 227 -9.53 -5.18 19.15
C ARG A 227 -9.99 -3.88 19.82
N LEU A 228 -10.79 -3.96 20.90
CA LEU A 228 -11.17 -2.78 21.68
C LEU A 228 -9.97 -2.12 22.36
N LEU A 229 -9.04 -2.90 22.91
CA LEU A 229 -7.82 -2.38 23.52
C LEU A 229 -6.96 -1.65 22.48
N GLN A 230 -6.81 -2.24 21.29
CA GLN A 230 -6.08 -1.62 20.20
C GLN A 230 -6.78 -0.36 19.68
N PHE A 231 -8.11 -0.35 19.58
CA PHE A 231 -8.89 0.84 19.23
C PHE A 231 -8.62 2.00 20.20
N THR A 232 -8.51 1.71 21.49
CA THR A 232 -8.42 2.72 22.55
C THR A 232 -7.00 3.11 22.94
N THR A 233 -6.00 2.27 22.65
CA THR A 233 -4.60 2.48 23.07
C THR A 233 -3.60 2.44 21.90
N GLY A 234 -4.02 1.97 20.72
CA GLY A 234 -3.12 1.71 19.60
C GLY A 234 -2.37 0.39 19.68
N SER A 235 -2.57 -0.40 20.74
CA SER A 235 -1.87 -1.65 20.99
C SER A 235 -2.85 -2.71 21.49
N SER A 236 -2.67 -3.94 21.03
CA SER A 236 -3.41 -5.10 21.57
C SER A 236 -2.83 -5.60 22.90
N ARG A 237 -1.71 -5.04 23.39
CA ARG A 237 -0.98 -5.54 24.58
C ARG A 237 -1.37 -4.87 25.89
N VAL A 238 -1.36 -5.69 26.93
CA VAL A 238 -1.37 -5.26 28.33
C VAL A 238 0.08 -5.30 28.86
N PRO A 239 0.55 -4.27 29.58
CA PRO A 239 1.85 -4.30 30.24
C PRO A 239 2.00 -5.52 31.16
N VAL A 240 3.24 -5.98 31.38
CA VAL A 240 3.51 -7.15 32.26
C VAL A 240 2.97 -6.95 33.67
N GLN A 241 2.88 -5.71 34.13
CA GLN A 241 2.34 -5.36 35.43
C GLN A 241 0.81 -5.18 35.44
N GLY A 242 0.12 -5.47 34.34
CA GLY A 242 -1.32 -5.29 34.19
C GLY A 242 -1.72 -3.86 33.79
N PHE A 243 -3.03 -3.59 33.81
CA PHE A 243 -3.65 -2.33 33.39
C PHE A 243 -3.28 -1.14 34.29
N LYS A 244 -2.81 -1.38 35.52
CA LYS A 244 -2.29 -0.33 36.40
C LYS A 244 -1.04 0.37 35.88
N ALA A 245 -0.30 -0.31 35.00
CA ALA A 245 0.95 0.17 34.44
C ALA A 245 0.80 0.54 32.96
N LEU A 246 -0.44 0.73 32.48
CA LEU A 246 -0.66 1.34 31.18
C LEU A 246 0.02 2.70 31.17
N THR A 247 0.78 2.97 30.11
CA THR A 247 1.47 4.23 29.91
C THR A 247 0.83 5.01 28.78
N SER A 248 0.98 6.33 28.84
CA SER A 248 0.76 7.20 27.69
C SER A 248 1.97 7.11 26.76
N TYR A 249 1.96 7.93 25.71
CA TYR A 249 3.06 8.11 24.78
C TYR A 249 4.32 8.70 25.42
N ASP A 250 4.25 9.28 26.63
CA ASP A 250 5.37 9.91 27.33
C ASP A 250 5.94 9.05 28.47
N GLY A 251 5.54 7.79 28.52
CA GLY A 251 6.02 6.77 29.47
C GLY A 251 5.44 6.90 30.86
N ARG A 252 4.67 7.95 31.08
CA ARG A 252 3.98 8.14 32.34
C ARG A 252 2.79 7.22 32.37
N ILE A 253 2.51 6.73 33.58
CA ILE A 253 1.32 5.92 33.82
C ILE A 253 0.09 6.73 33.41
N CYS A 254 -0.70 6.16 32.50
CA CYS A 254 -1.94 6.71 31.99
C CYS A 254 -2.96 5.58 31.92
N HIS A 255 -3.89 5.61 32.87
CA HIS A 255 -4.92 4.59 32.99
C HIS A 255 -5.90 4.64 31.82
N PHE A 256 -6.43 3.47 31.48
CA PHE A 256 -7.57 3.39 30.58
C PHE A 256 -8.72 4.24 31.13
N THR A 257 -9.30 5.11 30.30
CA THR A 257 -10.26 6.12 30.74
C THR A 257 -11.54 6.11 29.90
N LEU A 258 -12.68 6.05 30.58
CA LEU A 258 -14.01 6.25 29.99
C LEU A 258 -14.46 7.69 30.21
N LYS A 259 -14.75 8.43 29.13
CA LYS A 259 -15.25 9.80 29.22
C LYS A 259 -16.64 9.91 28.62
N ALA A 260 -17.60 10.45 29.36
CA ALA A 260 -18.93 10.65 28.84
C ALA A 260 -18.98 11.90 27.95
N VAL A 261 -19.67 11.82 26.80
CA VAL A 261 -19.87 12.95 25.89
C VAL A 261 -21.35 13.16 25.54
N PRO A 262 -21.76 14.39 25.17
CA PRO A 262 -23.15 14.67 24.80
C PRO A 262 -23.64 13.84 23.62
N TYR A 263 -24.89 13.36 23.71
CA TYR A 263 -25.65 12.66 22.66
C TYR A 263 -26.82 13.56 22.22
N PRO A 264 -27.20 13.65 20.92
CA PRO A 264 -26.81 12.81 19.78
C PRO A 264 -25.70 13.37 18.89
N GLU A 265 -25.15 14.56 19.20
CA GLU A 265 -24.10 15.20 18.40
C GLU A 265 -22.85 14.30 18.22
N ASN A 266 -22.58 13.45 19.21
CA ASN A 266 -21.59 12.38 19.13
C ASN A 266 -22.33 11.04 19.10
N ALA A 267 -22.69 10.53 17.92
CA ALA A 267 -23.43 9.27 17.81
C ALA A 267 -22.54 8.01 17.96
N PHE A 268 -21.22 8.16 17.81
CA PHE A 268 -20.25 7.06 17.86
C PHE A 268 -19.13 7.35 18.88
N PRO A 269 -18.54 6.32 19.51
CA PRO A 269 -17.40 6.47 20.38
C PRO A 269 -16.18 6.99 19.63
N ARG A 270 -15.35 7.76 20.32
CA ARG A 270 -14.08 8.25 19.77
C ARG A 270 -12.94 7.86 20.70
N ALA A 271 -11.90 7.25 20.13
CA ALA A 271 -10.68 6.95 20.87
C ALA A 271 -9.69 8.12 20.80
N HIS A 272 -8.95 8.29 21.88
CA HIS A 272 -7.75 9.12 21.95
C HIS A 272 -6.64 8.22 22.50
N THR A 273 -5.94 7.56 21.59
CA THR A 273 -4.98 6.49 21.91
C THR A 273 -3.86 6.95 22.84
N CYS A 274 -3.37 8.19 22.67
CA CYS A 274 -2.39 8.78 23.57
C CYS A 274 -2.82 8.86 25.03
N PHE A 275 -4.12 8.94 25.31
CA PHE A 275 -4.63 9.04 26.68
C PHE A 275 -5.31 7.76 27.13
N ASN A 276 -5.15 6.66 26.39
CA ASN A 276 -5.85 5.40 26.60
C ASN A 276 -7.36 5.62 26.85
N ARG A 277 -7.96 6.58 26.12
CA ARG A 277 -9.29 7.12 26.43
C ARG A 277 -10.28 6.81 25.33
N ILE A 278 -11.49 6.40 25.73
CA ILE A 278 -12.65 6.32 24.86
C ILE A 278 -13.73 7.30 25.33
N ASP A 279 -14.15 8.17 24.42
CA ASP A 279 -15.26 9.09 24.61
C ASP A 279 -16.55 8.35 24.25
N LEU A 280 -17.37 8.03 25.26
CA LEU A 280 -18.65 7.33 25.14
C LEU A 280 -19.82 8.32 25.16
N PRO A 281 -20.63 8.35 24.10
CA PRO A 281 -21.89 9.10 24.14
C PRO A 281 -22.80 8.64 25.28
N LYS A 282 -23.57 9.57 25.86
CA LYS A 282 -24.58 9.27 26.89
C LYS A 282 -25.78 8.54 26.30
N TYR A 283 -25.56 7.28 25.89
CA TYR A 283 -26.59 6.39 25.34
C TYR A 283 -27.72 6.18 26.34
N LYS A 284 -28.92 5.94 25.82
CA LYS A 284 -30.15 5.84 26.61
C LYS A 284 -30.49 4.40 26.97
N THR A 285 -29.93 3.42 26.26
CA THR A 285 -30.19 2.00 26.50
C THR A 285 -28.93 1.17 26.39
N LYS A 286 -28.89 0.04 27.11
CA LYS A 286 -27.81 -0.96 26.98
C LYS A 286 -27.64 -1.45 25.54
N LYS A 287 -28.76 -1.64 24.82
CA LYS A 287 -28.74 -2.10 23.43
C LYS A 287 -27.99 -1.14 22.49
N GLU A 288 -28.12 0.17 22.69
CA GLU A 288 -27.34 1.15 21.92
C GLU A 288 -25.83 0.99 22.19
N VAL A 289 -25.44 0.68 23.43
CA VAL A 289 -24.03 0.39 23.77
C VAL A 289 -23.57 -0.89 23.06
N GLU A 290 -24.36 -1.97 23.11
CA GLU A 290 -24.06 -3.25 22.43
C GLU A 290 -23.87 -3.06 20.92
N ASP A 291 -24.84 -2.41 20.26
CA ASP A 291 -24.84 -2.21 18.81
C ASP A 291 -23.62 -1.38 18.38
N VAL A 292 -23.31 -0.32 19.11
CA VAL A 292 -22.20 0.58 18.73
C VAL A 292 -20.84 0.01 19.09
N MET A 293 -20.70 -0.69 20.23
CA MET A 293 -19.43 -1.35 20.58
C MET A 293 -19.11 -2.50 19.61
N SER A 294 -20.12 -3.26 19.18
CA SER A 294 -19.96 -4.27 18.12
C SER A 294 -19.47 -3.63 16.82
N LEU A 295 -19.97 -2.45 16.50
CA LEU A 295 -19.53 -1.70 15.31
C LEU A 295 -18.11 -1.15 15.47
N VAL A 296 -17.73 -0.64 16.64
CA VAL A 296 -16.34 -0.19 16.92
C VAL A 296 -15.33 -1.32 16.74
N ILE A 297 -15.65 -2.53 17.19
CA ILE A 297 -14.75 -3.69 17.08
C ILE A 297 -14.62 -4.20 15.64
N ASN A 298 -15.65 -3.98 14.81
CA ASN A 298 -15.69 -4.40 13.43
C ASN A 298 -15.36 -3.27 12.43
N MET A 299 -14.98 -2.08 12.92
CA MET A 299 -14.64 -0.93 12.08
C MET A 299 -13.14 -0.88 11.80
N GLU A 300 -12.78 -0.77 10.52
CA GLU A 300 -11.45 -0.30 10.13
C GLU A 300 -11.24 1.11 10.72
N VAL A 301 -10.22 1.31 11.56
CA VAL A 301 -9.91 2.64 12.11
C VAL A 301 -9.37 3.52 10.98
N THR A 302 -10.28 4.19 10.28
CA THR A 302 -9.99 5.45 9.60
C THR A 302 -10.06 6.53 10.68
N GLY A 303 -8.90 7.04 11.11
CA GLY A 303 -8.75 7.95 12.25
C GLY A 303 -9.44 9.32 12.17
N GLU A 304 -10.42 9.51 11.28
CA GLU A 304 -11.43 10.57 11.38
C GLU A 304 -12.76 9.97 10.92
N GLY A 305 -13.80 10.08 11.77
CA GLY A 305 -15.11 9.49 11.52
C GLY A 305 -15.73 9.96 10.21
N LYS A 306 -15.64 9.14 9.17
CA LYS A 306 -16.54 9.15 8.02
C LYS A 306 -16.92 7.72 7.65
N GLN A 307 -18.22 7.55 7.46
CA GLN A 307 -18.92 6.29 7.23
C GLN A 307 -18.34 5.49 6.06
N ALA A 308 -18.14 4.19 6.27
CA ALA A 308 -18.18 3.19 5.21
C ALA A 308 -19.09 2.03 5.65
N VAL A 309 -19.94 1.61 4.71
CA VAL A 309 -20.98 0.59 4.88
C VAL A 309 -20.38 -0.78 4.60
N SER A 310 -20.61 -1.71 5.53
CA SER A 310 -20.27 -3.13 5.41
C SER A 310 -21.04 -3.82 4.29
N SER A 311 -20.36 -4.69 3.52
CA SER A 311 -21.01 -5.90 3.02
C SER A 311 -20.06 -7.08 2.85
N LYS A 312 -20.27 -8.07 3.73
CA LYS A 312 -20.19 -9.53 3.54
C LYS A 312 -18.82 -10.21 3.38
N ALA A 313 -18.43 -10.92 4.45
CA ALA A 313 -17.71 -12.19 4.39
C ALA A 313 -18.71 -13.36 4.42
N LYS A 314 -18.49 -14.40 3.58
CA LYS A 314 -18.50 -15.83 3.97
C LYS A 314 -18.21 -16.78 2.80
N GLU A 315 -17.61 -17.91 3.19
CA GLU A 315 -17.16 -19.12 2.46
C GLU A 315 -15.78 -18.96 1.79
N VAL A 316 -14.76 -19.75 2.15
CA VAL A 316 -14.73 -21.23 2.17
C VAL A 316 -13.75 -21.76 3.22
N ALA A 317 -14.20 -22.75 4.01
CA ALA A 317 -13.34 -23.71 4.70
C ALA A 317 -13.29 -25.04 3.92
N ALA A 318 -12.22 -25.82 4.16
CA ALA A 318 -11.82 -27.09 3.54
C ALA A 318 -11.03 -26.90 2.23
N THR A 319 -9.75 -27.25 2.13
CA THR A 319 -9.27 -28.64 2.17
C THR A 319 -7.77 -28.67 2.48
N THR A 320 -7.42 -29.24 3.63
CA THR A 320 -6.07 -29.73 3.91
C THR A 320 -5.86 -30.99 3.08
N THR A 321 -4.84 -31.04 2.22
CA THR A 321 -4.28 -32.30 1.76
C THR A 321 -2.76 -32.22 1.73
N VAL A 322 -2.19 -33.02 2.63
CA VAL A 322 -0.79 -33.38 2.76
C VAL A 322 -0.24 -33.89 1.43
N CYS A 323 0.91 -33.40 0.99
CA CYS A 323 1.76 -34.11 0.03
C CYS A 323 3.11 -34.41 0.67
N GLN A 324 3.19 -35.56 1.34
CA GLN A 324 4.43 -36.25 1.66
C GLN A 324 4.92 -36.98 0.41
N ARG A 325 6.08 -36.58 -0.13
CA ARG A 325 7.16 -37.41 -0.71
C ARG A 325 7.94 -36.58 -1.73
N CYS A 326 9.20 -36.32 -1.41
CA CYS A 326 10.32 -36.98 -2.07
C CYS A 326 11.61 -36.54 -1.38
N SER A 327 12.04 -37.36 -0.42
CA SER A 327 13.44 -37.43 0.00
C SER A 327 14.24 -38.22 -1.04
N ASN A 328 15.51 -37.85 -1.19
CA ASN A 328 16.64 -38.54 -1.84
C ASN A 328 17.13 -37.82 -3.11
N VAL A 329 18.28 -37.14 -3.01
CA VAL A 329 19.60 -37.69 -3.40
C VAL A 329 20.71 -36.92 -2.64
N PRO A 330 21.69 -37.61 -2.01
CA PRO A 330 22.91 -37.01 -1.47
C PRO A 330 24.12 -37.15 -2.40
N GLY A 331 25.07 -36.20 -2.26
CA GLY A 331 26.50 -36.48 -2.39
C GLY A 331 27.23 -35.89 -3.60
N ILE A 332 28.09 -34.90 -3.35
CA ILE A 332 29.39 -34.77 -4.05
C ILE A 332 30.45 -34.43 -3.00
N THR A 333 31.28 -35.43 -2.68
CA THR A 333 32.54 -35.31 -1.96
C THR A 333 33.71 -35.38 -2.93
N SER A 334 34.58 -34.36 -2.84
CA SER A 334 36.06 -34.40 -2.81
C SER A 334 36.90 -35.06 -3.92
N MET A 335 38.12 -34.51 -4.01
CA MET A 335 39.36 -34.96 -4.66
C MET A 335 39.51 -34.51 -6.11
N GLY A 336 40.66 -33.99 -6.56
CA GLY A 336 41.96 -33.84 -5.94
C GLY A 336 42.95 -33.31 -7.00
N THR A 337 43.96 -32.63 -6.51
CA THR A 337 45.18 -32.18 -7.21
C THR A 337 45.97 -33.34 -7.81
N GLU A 338 46.62 -33.14 -8.96
CA GLU A 338 47.87 -33.83 -9.29
C GLU A 338 48.75 -33.00 -10.24
N ASP A 339 50.00 -32.83 -9.80
CA ASP A 339 51.11 -32.12 -10.42
C ASP A 339 51.88 -33.00 -11.42
N ALA A 340 52.56 -32.30 -12.35
CA ALA A 340 53.89 -32.56 -12.89
C ALA A 340 54.42 -34.01 -13.10
N HIS A 341 54.75 -34.34 -14.35
CA HIS A 341 55.96 -35.12 -14.67
C HIS A 341 56.61 -34.77 -16.03
N LYS A 342 57.77 -34.10 -15.91
CA LYS A 342 59.09 -34.31 -16.56
C LYS A 342 59.23 -34.60 -18.07
N GLU A 343 59.91 -33.65 -18.72
CA GLU A 343 61.18 -33.80 -19.45
C GLU A 343 61.57 -35.20 -19.97
N GLN A 344 61.61 -35.32 -21.30
CA GLN A 344 62.68 -36.02 -22.03
C GLN A 344 62.62 -35.64 -23.52
N GLN A 345 63.57 -34.81 -23.96
CA GLN A 345 64.36 -34.95 -25.20
C GLN A 345 65.06 -33.63 -25.54
N HIS A 346 66.24 -33.48 -24.96
CA HIS A 346 67.31 -32.68 -25.54
C HIS A 346 68.13 -33.63 -26.41
N ASP A 347 68.12 -33.41 -27.73
CA ASP A 347 69.29 -33.47 -28.63
C ASP A 347 68.85 -33.68 -30.09
N ALA A 348 68.60 -32.54 -30.76
CA ALA A 348 68.81 -32.37 -32.20
C ALA A 348 68.87 -30.87 -32.53
N LEU A 349 69.86 -30.16 -31.97
CA LEU A 349 70.30 -28.90 -32.55
C LEU A 349 71.03 -29.23 -33.85
N MET A 350 70.34 -29.12 -34.98
CA MET A 350 70.81 -28.60 -36.26
C MET A 350 69.69 -28.75 -37.29
N ASN A 351 68.69 -27.88 -37.19
CA ASN A 351 67.91 -27.43 -38.35
C ASN A 351 67.15 -26.18 -37.93
N ASN A 352 67.76 -25.01 -38.16
CA ASN A 352 67.00 -23.76 -38.20
C ASN A 352 65.85 -23.97 -39.19
N PRO A 353 64.58 -23.99 -38.76
CA PRO A 353 63.49 -24.00 -39.71
C PRO A 353 63.66 -22.72 -40.53
N SER A 354 63.74 -22.83 -41.85
CA SER A 354 63.77 -21.66 -42.73
C SER A 354 62.70 -20.66 -42.26
N PRO A 355 62.93 -19.34 -42.29
CA PRO A 355 61.99 -18.32 -41.82
C PRO A 355 60.53 -18.57 -42.27
N SER A 356 60.37 -19.14 -43.48
CA SER A 356 59.11 -19.62 -44.06
C SER A 356 58.31 -20.63 -43.20
N LYS A 357 58.94 -21.61 -42.54
CA LYS A 357 58.24 -22.65 -41.75
C LYS A 357 57.77 -22.13 -40.40
N ARG A 358 58.50 -21.18 -39.81
CA ARG A 358 58.12 -20.50 -38.57
C ARG A 358 56.94 -19.55 -38.81
N GLN A 359 56.98 -18.82 -39.93
CA GLN A 359 55.87 -17.98 -40.38
C GLN A 359 54.62 -18.82 -40.67
N ALA A 360 54.75 -19.95 -41.36
CA ALA A 360 53.61 -20.83 -41.66
C ALA A 360 52.91 -21.39 -40.41
N ALA A 361 53.65 -21.70 -39.34
CA ALA A 361 53.09 -22.17 -38.07
C ALA A 361 52.37 -21.05 -37.30
N ILE A 362 52.90 -19.82 -37.35
CA ILE A 362 52.25 -18.63 -36.80
C ILE A 362 50.95 -18.35 -37.58
N ASP A 363 51.00 -18.39 -38.91
CA ASP A 363 49.84 -18.16 -39.78
C ASP A 363 48.75 -19.24 -39.63
N ASP A 364 49.11 -20.49 -39.31
CA ASP A 364 48.15 -21.57 -39.01
C ASP A 364 47.50 -21.40 -37.63
N HIS A 365 48.26 -20.98 -36.63
CA HIS A 365 47.72 -20.66 -35.30
C HIS A 365 46.78 -19.45 -35.35
N HIS A 366 47.16 -18.38 -36.06
CA HIS A 366 46.28 -17.23 -36.29
C HIS A 366 45.01 -17.62 -37.02
N ARG A 367 45.08 -18.46 -38.06
CA ARG A 367 43.89 -18.96 -38.79
C ARG A 367 42.93 -19.77 -37.92
N LYS A 368 43.44 -20.65 -37.06
CA LYS A 368 42.62 -21.44 -36.13
C LYS A 368 41.95 -20.57 -35.08
N THR A 369 42.66 -19.57 -34.55
CA THR A 369 42.10 -18.59 -33.61
C THR A 369 41.03 -17.73 -34.28
N LEU A 370 41.25 -17.29 -35.53
CA LEU A 370 40.26 -16.56 -36.33
C LEU A 370 38.96 -17.37 -36.50
N ALA A 371 39.09 -18.64 -36.90
CA ALA A 371 37.94 -19.52 -37.14
C ALA A 371 37.13 -19.78 -35.87
N ALA A 372 37.79 -19.90 -34.72
CA ALA A 372 37.12 -20.02 -33.42
C ALA A 372 36.35 -18.73 -33.06
N LYS A 373 36.92 -17.55 -33.32
CA LYS A 373 36.26 -16.26 -33.11
C LYS A 373 35.09 -16.01 -34.07
N GLU A 374 35.18 -16.46 -35.32
CA GLU A 374 34.07 -16.42 -36.28
C GLU A 374 32.91 -17.35 -35.89
N LEU A 375 33.20 -18.48 -35.23
CA LEU A 375 32.16 -19.37 -34.71
C LEU A 375 31.46 -18.76 -33.48
N GLU A 376 32.22 -18.18 -32.55
CA GLU A 376 31.67 -17.42 -31.41
C GLU A 376 30.75 -16.28 -31.89
N LEU A 377 31.18 -15.53 -32.92
CA LEU A 377 30.39 -14.46 -33.52
C LEU A 377 29.08 -14.95 -34.13
N ARG A 378 29.08 -16.09 -34.81
CA ARG A 378 27.86 -16.67 -35.40
C ARG A 378 26.86 -17.10 -34.32
N ASN A 379 27.33 -17.69 -33.23
CA ASN A 379 26.48 -18.09 -32.11
C ASN A 379 25.86 -16.88 -31.40
N LEU A 380 26.62 -15.80 -31.28
CA LEU A 380 26.13 -14.55 -30.73
C LEU A 380 25.00 -13.93 -31.57
N HIS A 381 25.17 -13.89 -32.89
CA HIS A 381 24.16 -13.38 -33.81
C HIS A 381 22.84 -14.17 -33.76
N LYS A 382 22.92 -15.50 -33.58
CA LYS A 382 21.72 -16.34 -33.41
C LYS A 382 20.95 -15.98 -32.14
N ARG A 383 21.64 -15.84 -31.00
CA ARG A 383 21.01 -15.41 -29.73
C ARG A 383 20.36 -14.04 -29.86
N ILE A 384 21.05 -13.06 -30.47
CA ILE A 384 20.51 -11.71 -30.68
C ILE A 384 19.18 -11.75 -31.46
N ASN A 385 19.05 -12.62 -32.47
CA ASN A 385 17.84 -12.70 -33.27
C ASN A 385 16.66 -13.36 -32.53
N VAL A 386 16.92 -14.31 -31.64
CA VAL A 386 15.90 -14.89 -30.75
C VAL A 386 15.33 -13.81 -29.83
N TYR A 387 16.21 -13.04 -29.19
CA TYR A 387 15.81 -11.93 -28.32
C TYR A 387 15.01 -10.83 -29.06
N ARG A 388 15.40 -10.51 -30.31
CA ARG A 388 14.64 -9.54 -31.12
C ARG A 388 13.20 -9.98 -31.40
N LYS A 389 12.99 -11.27 -31.71
CA LYS A 389 11.65 -11.80 -31.97
C LYS A 389 10.80 -11.82 -30.70
N ALA A 390 11.37 -12.21 -29.57
CA ALA A 390 10.68 -12.17 -28.27
C ALA A 390 10.28 -10.73 -27.88
N ASN A 391 11.15 -9.75 -28.09
CA ASN A 391 10.86 -8.34 -27.82
C ASN A 391 9.73 -7.78 -28.69
N ALA A 392 9.67 -8.15 -29.98
CA ALA A 392 8.60 -7.72 -30.87
C ALA A 392 7.23 -8.30 -30.48
N ALA A 393 7.19 -9.55 -30.00
CA ALA A 393 5.97 -10.18 -29.50
C ALA A 393 5.47 -9.51 -28.22
N LEU A 394 6.38 -9.27 -27.26
CA LEU A 394 6.08 -8.57 -26.00
C LEU A 394 5.58 -7.14 -26.22
N GLN A 395 6.16 -6.39 -27.18
CA GLN A 395 5.71 -5.04 -27.51
C GLN A 395 4.26 -5.02 -28.01
N LYS A 396 3.86 -6.00 -28.83
CA LYS A 396 2.52 -6.08 -29.38
C LYS A 396 1.47 -6.44 -28.32
N GLU A 397 1.82 -7.28 -27.35
CA GLU A 397 0.96 -7.57 -26.20
C GLU A 397 0.84 -6.37 -25.26
N LEU A 398 1.94 -5.64 -25.05
CA LEU A 398 1.96 -4.41 -24.25
C LEU A 398 0.99 -3.35 -24.77
N GLU A 399 0.93 -3.17 -26.10
CA GLU A 399 -0.05 -2.28 -26.76
C GLU A 399 -1.51 -2.75 -26.54
N GLY A 400 -1.75 -4.06 -26.50
CA GLY A 400 -3.05 -4.64 -26.15
C GLY A 400 -3.46 -4.33 -24.70
N PHE A 401 -2.52 -4.48 -23.76
CA PHE A 401 -2.74 -4.12 -22.35
C PHE A 401 -3.04 -2.63 -22.16
N HIS A 402 -2.27 -1.75 -22.81
CA HIS A 402 -2.47 -0.29 -22.71
C HIS A 402 -3.84 0.17 -23.20
N ASN A 403 -4.38 -0.46 -24.26
CA ASN A 403 -5.71 -0.13 -24.77
C ASN A 403 -6.83 -0.64 -23.87
N ASN A 404 -6.67 -1.81 -23.26
CA ASN A 404 -7.61 -2.37 -22.28
C ASN A 404 -7.63 -1.57 -20.97
N ASP A 405 -6.46 -1.11 -20.53
CA ASP A 405 -6.31 -0.15 -19.45
C ASP A 405 -7.04 1.17 -19.79
N CYS A 406 -6.76 1.81 -20.92
CA CYS A 406 -7.44 3.07 -21.27
C CYS A 406 -8.99 2.96 -21.25
N MET A 407 -9.53 1.85 -21.74
CA MET A 407 -10.97 1.52 -21.71
C MET A 407 -11.55 1.54 -20.30
N ALA A 408 -10.97 0.77 -19.39
CA ALA A 408 -11.57 0.64 -18.08
C ALA A 408 -11.38 1.94 -17.23
N GLN A 409 -10.41 2.81 -17.56
CA GLN A 409 -10.15 4.08 -16.85
C GLN A 409 -11.27 5.07 -17.18
N VAL A 410 -11.71 5.04 -18.43
CA VAL A 410 -12.84 5.82 -18.92
C VAL A 410 -14.17 5.24 -18.37
N GLU A 411 -14.29 3.92 -18.20
CA GLU A 411 -15.45 3.31 -17.51
C GLU A 411 -15.54 3.70 -16.03
N ASN A 412 -14.43 3.67 -15.29
CA ASN A 412 -14.38 4.07 -13.88
C ASN A 412 -14.77 5.55 -13.71
N LYS A 413 -14.21 6.44 -14.54
CA LYS A 413 -14.60 7.87 -14.56
C LYS A 413 -16.07 8.09 -14.90
N ALA A 414 -16.68 7.22 -15.70
CA ALA A 414 -18.11 7.29 -15.99
C ALA A 414 -18.95 6.86 -14.78
N ARG A 415 -18.54 5.80 -14.05
CA ARG A 415 -19.22 5.34 -12.82
C ARG A 415 -19.15 6.35 -11.69
N GLU A 416 -18.00 6.98 -11.46
CA GLU A 416 -17.84 8.03 -10.44
C GLU A 416 -18.81 9.20 -10.67
N LYS A 417 -18.92 9.66 -11.91
CA LYS A 417 -19.85 10.73 -12.28
C LYS A 417 -21.30 10.30 -12.14
N GLN A 418 -21.62 9.03 -12.40
CA GLN A 418 -22.95 8.47 -12.19
C GLN A 418 -23.34 8.46 -10.70
N LEU A 419 -22.42 8.09 -9.81
CA LEU A 419 -22.63 8.14 -8.36
C LEU A 419 -22.90 9.58 -7.87
N LEU A 420 -22.18 10.56 -8.41
CA LEU A 420 -22.39 11.97 -8.07
C LEU A 420 -23.77 12.48 -8.54
N ILE A 421 -24.27 12.00 -9.68
CA ILE A 421 -25.64 12.28 -10.16
C ILE A 421 -26.68 11.73 -9.17
N GLU A 422 -26.48 10.51 -8.67
CA GLU A 422 -27.39 9.89 -7.68
C GLU A 422 -27.41 10.66 -6.35
N GLN A 423 -26.24 11.12 -5.88
CA GLN A 423 -26.13 11.96 -4.69
C GLN A 423 -26.89 13.29 -4.84
N LEU A 424 -26.71 13.98 -5.97
CA LEU A 424 -27.42 15.23 -6.27
C LEU A 424 -28.94 15.00 -6.37
N SER A 425 -29.38 13.86 -6.92
CA SER A 425 -30.80 13.49 -6.94
C SER A 425 -31.38 13.30 -5.54
N HIS A 426 -30.62 12.68 -4.62
CA HIS A 426 -31.05 12.52 -3.24
C HIS A 426 -31.12 13.87 -2.50
N GLU A 427 -30.14 14.75 -2.72
CA GLU A 427 -30.14 16.11 -2.17
C GLU A 427 -31.35 16.92 -2.65
N ASN A 428 -31.70 16.85 -3.94
CA ASN A 428 -32.88 17.54 -4.48
C ASN A 428 -34.18 17.03 -3.88
N LYS A 429 -34.32 15.71 -3.67
CA LYS A 429 -35.48 15.16 -2.94
C LYS A 429 -35.59 15.70 -1.52
N TYR A 430 -34.46 15.86 -0.83
CA TYR A 430 -34.41 16.42 0.51
C TYR A 430 -34.78 17.91 0.52
N LEU A 431 -34.22 18.70 -0.39
CA LEU A 431 -34.52 20.13 -0.54
C LEU A 431 -36.00 20.36 -0.88
N ALA A 432 -36.58 19.55 -1.77
CA ALA A 432 -38.00 19.61 -2.12
C ALA A 432 -38.91 19.33 -0.89
N ASN A 433 -38.51 18.40 -0.01
CA ASN A 433 -39.24 18.15 1.24
C ASN A 433 -39.15 19.33 2.21
N LEU A 434 -37.96 19.92 2.38
CA LEU A 434 -37.78 21.12 3.20
C LEU A 434 -38.61 22.31 2.67
N GLN A 435 -38.65 22.49 1.35
CA GLN A 435 -39.48 23.52 0.73
C GLN A 435 -40.97 23.32 1.03
N ARG A 436 -41.49 22.09 0.98
CA ARG A 436 -42.89 21.80 1.33
C ARG A 436 -43.19 22.12 2.80
N THR A 437 -42.28 21.78 3.71
CA THR A 437 -42.43 22.10 5.14
C THR A 437 -42.44 23.61 5.37
N GLN A 438 -41.53 24.34 4.72
CA GLN A 438 -41.48 25.79 4.80
C GLN A 438 -42.71 26.47 4.18
N ALA A 439 -43.21 25.95 3.04
CA ALA A 439 -44.43 26.47 2.40
C ALA A 439 -45.66 26.35 3.32
N LYS A 440 -45.85 25.19 3.98
CA LYS A 440 -46.91 25.01 4.99
C LYS A 440 -46.78 25.99 6.15
N ARG A 441 -45.55 26.19 6.65
CA ARG A 441 -45.30 27.13 7.75
C ARG A 441 -45.61 28.58 7.36
N ILE A 442 -45.31 28.96 6.12
CA ILE A 442 -45.66 30.26 5.55
C ILE A 442 -47.18 30.43 5.51
N GLU A 443 -47.93 29.44 5.03
CA GLU A 443 -49.41 29.47 5.00
C GLU A 443 -50.02 29.63 6.41
N GLU A 444 -49.51 28.88 7.39
CA GLU A 444 -49.92 28.99 8.80
C GLU A 444 -49.70 30.40 9.37
N LEU A 445 -48.51 30.96 9.13
CA LEU A 445 -48.14 32.30 9.61
C LEU A 445 -48.95 33.40 8.91
N GLU A 446 -49.29 33.22 7.62
CA GLU A 446 -50.17 34.15 6.89
C GLU A 446 -51.59 34.15 7.44
N ALA A 447 -52.14 32.99 7.80
CA ALA A 447 -53.47 32.89 8.43
C ALA A 447 -53.51 33.52 9.85
N LEU A 448 -52.41 33.39 10.60
CA LEU A 448 -52.27 33.94 11.97
C LEU A 448 -52.15 35.47 12.00
N LYS A 449 -51.66 36.07 10.91
CA LYS A 449 -51.47 37.53 10.79
C LYS A 449 -52.77 38.32 10.96
N GLU A 450 -53.90 37.77 10.50
CA GLU A 450 -55.21 38.46 10.54
C GLU A 450 -55.90 38.37 11.92
N HIS A 451 -55.50 37.42 12.78
CA HIS A 451 -56.24 37.09 14.00
C HIS A 451 -55.68 37.71 15.29
N PHE A 452 -54.45 38.26 15.28
CA PHE A 452 -53.77 38.74 16.50
C PHE A 452 -53.01 40.08 16.33
N PRO A 453 -53.68 41.23 16.52
CA PRO A 453 -53.07 42.56 16.35
C PRO A 453 -51.89 42.84 17.29
N SER A 454 -51.91 42.28 18.51
CA SER A 454 -50.89 42.51 19.54
C SER A 454 -49.57 41.78 19.30
N LYS A 455 -49.55 40.75 18.42
CA LYS A 455 -48.35 39.97 18.07
C LYS A 455 -47.93 40.13 16.61
N HIS A 456 -48.57 41.06 15.88
CA HIS A 456 -48.39 41.24 14.44
C HIS A 456 -46.93 41.42 14.00
N HIS A 457 -46.13 42.18 14.75
CA HIS A 457 -44.72 42.42 14.40
C HIS A 457 -43.87 41.13 14.45
N SER A 458 -44.06 40.30 15.48
CA SER A 458 -43.33 39.04 15.64
C SER A 458 -43.71 38.02 14.56
N VAL A 459 -45.00 37.93 14.21
CA VAL A 459 -45.48 37.04 13.14
C VAL A 459 -44.94 37.48 11.78
N MET A 460 -44.85 38.79 11.53
CA MET A 460 -44.30 39.32 10.29
C MET A 460 -42.79 39.05 10.15
N GLU A 461 -42.02 39.08 11.23
CA GLU A 461 -40.58 38.75 11.18
C GLU A 461 -40.35 37.25 10.95
N GLU A 462 -41.08 36.37 11.64
CA GLU A 462 -41.02 34.92 11.37
C GLU A 462 -41.41 34.59 9.92
N LEU A 463 -42.44 35.27 9.40
CA LEU A 463 -42.87 35.11 8.01
C LEU A 463 -41.79 35.55 7.03
N ARG A 464 -41.06 36.64 7.33
CA ARG A 464 -39.91 37.12 6.54
C ARG A 464 -38.82 36.06 6.48
N ILE A 465 -38.43 35.52 7.64
CA ILE A 465 -37.40 34.49 7.77
C ILE A 465 -37.79 33.21 7.03
N CYS A 466 -39.04 32.74 7.17
CA CYS A 466 -39.51 31.55 6.47
C CYS A 466 -39.51 31.72 4.94
N LYS A 467 -39.94 32.88 4.45
CA LYS A 467 -39.93 33.20 3.00
C LYS A 467 -38.51 33.28 2.44
N GLU A 468 -37.58 33.84 3.18
CA GLU A 468 -36.16 33.94 2.79
C GLU A 468 -35.50 32.55 2.77
N THR A 469 -35.77 31.73 3.79
CA THR A 469 -35.30 30.34 3.88
C THR A 469 -35.87 29.47 2.74
N TYR A 470 -37.15 29.64 2.40
CA TYR A 470 -37.79 28.95 1.27
C TYR A 470 -37.12 29.33 -0.07
N ARG A 471 -36.81 30.62 -0.29
CA ARG A 471 -36.10 31.07 -1.50
C ARG A 471 -34.71 30.45 -1.59
N MET A 472 -33.96 30.41 -0.48
CA MET A 472 -32.63 29.79 -0.45
C MET A 472 -32.67 28.30 -0.84
N TYR A 473 -33.63 27.53 -0.32
CA TYR A 473 -33.77 26.12 -0.70
C TYR A 473 -34.12 25.94 -2.18
N LYS A 474 -34.91 26.84 -2.75
CA LYS A 474 -35.27 26.82 -4.18
C LYS A 474 -34.09 27.15 -5.09
N GLU A 475 -33.24 28.10 -4.70
CA GLU A 475 -32.00 28.40 -5.44
C GLU A 475 -30.99 27.25 -5.39
N ARG A 476 -30.86 26.59 -4.23
CA ARG A 476 -29.98 25.41 -4.07
C ARG A 476 -30.42 24.23 -4.93
N GLU A 477 -31.72 23.95 -5.00
CA GLU A 477 -32.28 22.89 -5.84
C GLU A 477 -31.96 23.14 -7.32
N LYS A 478 -32.17 24.37 -7.80
CA LYS A 478 -31.86 24.75 -9.19
C LYS A 478 -30.37 24.56 -9.53
N LEU A 479 -29.47 24.96 -8.61
CA LEU A 479 -28.03 24.82 -8.80
C LEU A 479 -27.58 23.34 -8.85
N ALA A 480 -28.20 22.50 -8.02
CA ALA A 480 -27.95 21.07 -8.01
C ALA A 480 -28.46 20.38 -9.29
N ASP A 481 -29.63 20.78 -9.81
CA ASP A 481 -30.14 20.31 -11.11
C ASP A 481 -29.20 20.69 -12.27
N ASP A 482 -28.76 21.95 -12.33
CA ASP A 482 -27.81 22.41 -13.36
C ASP A 482 -26.49 21.63 -13.31
N ARG A 483 -26.02 21.29 -12.11
CA ARG A 483 -24.82 20.47 -11.90
C ARG A 483 -25.03 19.02 -12.34
N SER A 484 -26.18 18.43 -12.01
CA SER A 484 -26.56 17.07 -12.41
C SER A 484 -26.60 16.93 -13.93
N ASN A 485 -27.22 17.89 -14.63
CA ASN A 485 -27.31 17.90 -16.09
C ASN A 485 -25.92 17.97 -16.77
N LYS A 486 -25.00 18.77 -16.23
CA LYS A 486 -23.61 18.85 -16.73
C LYS A 486 -22.86 17.52 -16.56
N LEU A 487 -23.04 16.85 -15.41
CA LEU A 487 -22.41 15.55 -15.16
C LEU A 487 -22.97 14.47 -16.09
N HIS A 488 -24.28 14.49 -16.34
CA HIS A 488 -24.93 13.55 -17.26
C HIS A 488 -24.35 13.65 -18.68
N GLN A 489 -24.16 14.86 -19.20
CA GLN A 489 -23.52 15.07 -20.50
C GLN A 489 -22.10 14.50 -20.55
N GLN A 490 -21.33 14.65 -19.48
CA GLN A 490 -19.97 14.11 -19.41
C GLN A 490 -19.93 12.58 -19.38
N VAL A 491 -20.92 11.91 -18.79
CA VAL A 491 -21.04 10.44 -18.82
C VAL A 491 -21.33 9.94 -20.23
N VAL A 492 -22.19 10.64 -20.97
CA VAL A 492 -22.48 10.34 -22.39
C VAL A 492 -21.21 10.42 -23.23
N ASP A 493 -20.41 11.48 -23.06
CA ASP A 493 -19.17 11.68 -23.81
C ASP A 493 -18.11 10.60 -23.49
N LEU A 494 -17.98 10.19 -22.23
CA LEU A 494 -17.07 9.11 -21.81
C LEU A 494 -17.51 7.77 -22.39
N THR A 495 -18.81 7.49 -22.41
CA THR A 495 -19.37 6.27 -22.99
C THR A 495 -19.09 6.17 -24.50
N ALA A 496 -19.19 7.29 -25.21
CA ALA A 496 -18.83 7.36 -26.63
C ALA A 496 -17.33 7.09 -26.88
N LYS A 497 -16.45 7.60 -26.02
CA LYS A 497 -14.99 7.35 -26.09
C LYS A 497 -14.65 5.87 -25.89
N ASN A 498 -15.30 5.19 -24.93
CA ASN A 498 -15.11 3.75 -24.72
C ASN A 498 -15.53 2.93 -25.92
N LYS A 499 -16.64 3.28 -26.55
CA LYS A 499 -17.07 2.59 -27.77
C LYS A 499 -16.00 2.65 -28.88
N ALA A 500 -15.39 3.82 -29.08
CA ALA A 500 -14.33 4.02 -30.07
C ALA A 500 -13.03 3.26 -29.75
N LEU A 501 -12.64 3.16 -28.48
CA LEU A 501 -11.49 2.38 -28.04
C LEU A 501 -11.71 0.87 -28.21
N ALA A 502 -12.92 0.37 -27.89
CA ALA A 502 -13.29 -1.03 -28.12
C ALA A 502 -13.24 -1.42 -29.61
N ASP A 503 -13.64 -0.51 -30.50
CA ASP A 503 -13.53 -0.71 -31.95
C ASP A 503 -12.08 -0.82 -32.44
N LYS A 504 -11.14 -0.05 -31.84
CA LYS A 504 -9.69 -0.17 -32.14
C LYS A 504 -9.11 -1.51 -31.70
N ILE A 505 -9.46 -2.00 -30.52
CA ILE A 505 -8.96 -3.30 -29.99
C ILE A 505 -9.37 -4.46 -30.90
N ARG A 506 -10.60 -4.43 -31.44
CA ARG A 506 -11.09 -5.44 -32.39
C ARG A 506 -10.28 -5.47 -33.69
N SER A 507 -9.85 -4.32 -34.19
CA SER A 507 -9.06 -4.25 -35.44
C SER A 507 -7.65 -4.85 -35.31
N HIS A 508 -7.04 -4.82 -34.12
CA HIS A 508 -5.71 -5.40 -33.87
C HIS A 508 -5.70 -6.93 -33.79
N HIS A 509 -6.79 -7.56 -33.31
CA HIS A 509 -6.90 -9.01 -33.17
C HIS A 509 -7.23 -9.74 -34.50
N GLY A 510 -7.71 -9.02 -35.53
CA GLY A 510 -8.06 -9.60 -36.83
C GLY A 510 -6.87 -10.03 -37.70
N SER A 511 -5.65 -9.57 -37.40
CA SER A 511 -4.46 -9.85 -38.22
C SER A 511 -3.73 -11.15 -37.88
N GLN A 512 -4.25 -11.97 -36.96
CA GLN A 512 -3.57 -13.15 -36.40
C GLN A 512 -3.83 -14.47 -37.14
N VAL A 513 -4.68 -14.52 -38.17
CA VAL A 513 -5.11 -15.80 -38.79
C VAL A 513 -4.35 -16.18 -40.07
N ASN A 514 -3.56 -15.29 -40.69
CA ASN A 514 -3.06 -15.51 -42.06
C ASN A 514 -1.54 -15.69 -42.24
N ALA A 515 -0.75 -15.90 -41.18
CA ALA A 515 0.71 -15.82 -41.29
C ALA A 515 1.51 -17.02 -40.73
N ASP A 516 0.96 -18.24 -40.75
CA ASP A 516 1.75 -19.43 -40.37
C ASP A 516 1.57 -20.59 -41.37
N ALA A 517 2.49 -20.66 -42.34
CA ALA A 517 2.72 -21.84 -43.18
C ALA A 517 4.18 -21.86 -43.65
N GLY A 518 5.03 -22.72 -43.04
CA GLY A 518 6.34 -23.08 -43.61
C GLY A 518 7.43 -23.60 -42.65
N GLN A 519 7.27 -24.83 -42.13
CA GLN A 519 8.22 -25.97 -41.96
C GLN A 519 9.75 -25.82 -41.58
N PRO A 520 10.42 -26.89 -41.08
CA PRO A 520 11.06 -26.88 -39.75
C PRO A 520 12.59 -27.16 -39.73
N GLY A 521 13.21 -26.91 -38.58
CA GLY A 521 14.54 -27.41 -38.20
C GLY A 521 14.64 -27.46 -36.67
N HIS A 522 14.67 -28.68 -36.14
CA HIS A 522 14.72 -29.02 -34.71
C HIS A 522 16.14 -28.88 -34.18
N ASP A 523 16.32 -28.36 -32.96
CA ASP A 523 17.16 -28.92 -31.90
C ASP A 523 17.05 -28.01 -30.65
N ASP A 524 16.53 -28.57 -29.55
CA ASP A 524 16.59 -28.14 -28.14
C ASP A 524 16.15 -26.71 -27.72
N ASP A 525 15.35 -26.00 -28.51
CA ASP A 525 14.75 -24.70 -28.16
C ASP A 525 13.28 -24.78 -27.64
N ASP A 526 12.66 -25.97 -27.63
CA ASP A 526 11.21 -26.12 -27.42
C ASP A 526 10.75 -26.03 -25.94
N ASP A 527 11.64 -26.30 -24.97
CA ASP A 527 11.20 -26.44 -23.56
C ASP A 527 11.01 -25.07 -22.86
N ASP A 528 11.83 -24.07 -23.18
CA ASP A 528 11.72 -22.72 -22.60
C ASP A 528 10.62 -21.88 -23.28
N VAL A 529 10.39 -22.09 -24.58
CA VAL A 529 9.31 -21.44 -25.32
C VAL A 529 7.96 -22.06 -24.97
N ALA A 530 7.87 -23.37 -24.79
CA ALA A 530 6.66 -24.04 -24.31
C ALA A 530 6.30 -23.61 -22.87
N GLN A 531 7.29 -23.43 -21.99
CA GLN A 531 7.06 -22.93 -20.63
C GLN A 531 6.54 -21.48 -20.62
N LEU A 532 7.02 -20.63 -21.53
CA LEU A 532 6.50 -19.26 -21.70
C LEU A 532 5.09 -19.26 -22.29
N GLN A 533 4.79 -20.11 -23.27
CA GLN A 533 3.45 -20.25 -23.85
C GLN A 533 2.43 -20.79 -22.83
N VAL A 534 2.83 -21.73 -21.97
CA VAL A 534 2.00 -22.22 -20.86
C VAL A 534 1.75 -21.12 -19.82
N ARG A 535 2.75 -20.27 -19.55
CA ARG A 535 2.62 -19.13 -18.63
C ARG A 535 1.75 -18.02 -19.21
N VAL A 536 1.83 -17.76 -20.51
CA VAL A 536 0.93 -16.84 -21.23
C VAL A 536 -0.51 -17.37 -21.25
N ALA A 537 -0.73 -18.66 -21.51
CA ALA A 537 -2.06 -19.28 -21.46
C ALA A 537 -2.67 -19.29 -20.04
N LEU A 538 -1.84 -19.30 -19.00
CA LEU A 538 -2.25 -19.11 -17.60
C LEU A 538 -2.66 -17.66 -17.31
N LEU A 539 -1.93 -16.68 -17.85
CA LEU A 539 -2.24 -15.25 -17.71
C LEU A 539 -3.51 -14.85 -18.49
N GLU A 540 -3.74 -15.44 -19.66
CA GLU A 540 -4.97 -15.26 -20.44
C GLU A 540 -6.22 -15.83 -19.74
N LYS A 541 -6.06 -16.88 -18.91
CA LYS A 541 -7.15 -17.41 -18.08
C LYS A 541 -7.48 -16.54 -16.88
N VAL A 542 -6.51 -15.78 -16.36
CA VAL A 542 -6.69 -14.85 -15.22
C VAL A 542 -7.35 -13.54 -15.66
N SER A 543 -7.26 -13.19 -16.95
CA SER A 543 -7.75 -11.92 -17.53
C SER A 543 -9.29 -11.71 -17.55
N LYS A 544 -10.11 -12.62 -16.99
CA LYS A 544 -11.58 -12.50 -17.01
C LYS A 544 -12.25 -12.04 -15.72
N ARG A 545 -11.53 -11.47 -14.75
CA ARG A 545 -12.17 -10.81 -13.60
C ARG A 545 -11.54 -9.45 -13.35
N THR A 546 -12.41 -8.46 -13.51
CA THR A 546 -12.22 -7.02 -13.32
C THR A 546 -11.50 -6.69 -12.02
N ASP A 547 -10.41 -5.91 -12.10
CA ASP A 547 -9.99 -4.96 -11.07
C ASP A 547 -8.86 -4.09 -11.61
N LYS A 548 -9.28 -3.03 -12.28
CA LYS A 548 -8.48 -2.26 -13.20
C LYS A 548 -7.26 -1.56 -12.57
N ASP A 549 -7.44 -0.95 -11.41
CA ASP A 549 -6.38 -0.15 -10.78
C ASP A 549 -5.26 -1.03 -10.19
N LYS A 550 -5.55 -2.33 -9.98
CA LYS A 550 -4.57 -3.35 -9.61
C LYS A 550 -3.72 -3.76 -10.81
N TYR A 551 -4.31 -3.81 -12.00
CA TYR A 551 -3.56 -4.08 -13.24
C TYR A 551 -2.72 -2.89 -13.67
N ASP A 552 -3.19 -1.65 -13.56
CA ASP A 552 -2.43 -0.46 -14.00
C ASP A 552 -1.09 -0.32 -13.24
N ARG A 553 -1.06 -0.60 -11.93
CA ARG A 553 0.18 -0.60 -11.12
C ARG A 553 1.09 -1.77 -11.45
N VAL A 554 0.53 -2.97 -11.61
CA VAL A 554 1.30 -4.16 -12.00
C VAL A 554 1.87 -3.99 -13.39
N ILE A 555 1.13 -3.40 -14.33
CA ILE A 555 1.56 -3.10 -15.70
C ILE A 555 2.66 -2.04 -15.68
N GLN A 556 2.52 -0.98 -14.88
CA GLN A 556 3.56 0.03 -14.73
C GLN A 556 4.85 -0.57 -14.15
N THR A 557 4.75 -1.38 -13.10
CA THR A 557 5.91 -2.08 -12.52
C THR A 557 6.50 -3.09 -13.49
N CYS A 558 5.67 -3.82 -14.25
CA CYS A 558 6.16 -4.72 -15.30
C CYS A 558 6.79 -3.96 -16.47
N GLN A 559 6.33 -2.76 -16.80
CA GLN A 559 6.91 -1.88 -17.82
C GLN A 559 8.26 -1.32 -17.36
N GLU A 560 8.36 -0.88 -16.11
CA GLU A 560 9.60 -0.43 -15.49
C GLU A 560 10.63 -1.57 -15.42
N GLN A 561 10.20 -2.78 -15.01
CA GLN A 561 11.05 -3.98 -15.03
C GLN A 561 11.42 -4.42 -16.44
N LEU A 562 10.53 -4.29 -17.42
CA LEU A 562 10.81 -4.62 -18.81
C LEU A 562 11.80 -3.61 -19.41
N ASP A 563 11.69 -2.33 -19.06
CA ASP A 563 12.59 -1.28 -19.53
C ASP A 563 13.94 -1.31 -18.80
N GLU A 564 13.98 -1.75 -17.54
CA GLU A 564 15.21 -2.16 -16.84
C GLU A 564 15.86 -3.34 -17.54
N CYS A 565 15.12 -4.41 -17.81
CA CYS A 565 15.64 -5.60 -18.48
C CYS A 565 16.09 -5.31 -19.92
N LYS A 566 15.39 -4.41 -20.64
CA LYS A 566 15.84 -3.89 -21.94
C LYS A 566 17.12 -3.06 -21.81
N ARG A 567 17.23 -2.17 -20.82
CA ARG A 567 18.46 -1.41 -20.56
C ARG A 567 19.64 -2.33 -20.23
N GLU A 568 19.41 -3.36 -19.43
CA GLU A 568 20.41 -4.39 -19.12
C GLU A 568 20.78 -5.21 -20.37
N MET A 569 19.80 -5.59 -21.19
CA MET A 569 20.03 -6.30 -22.45
C MET A 569 20.75 -5.43 -23.48
N GLU A 570 20.42 -4.14 -23.59
CA GLU A 570 21.10 -3.19 -24.47
C GLU A 570 22.53 -2.91 -23.98
N ALA A 571 22.73 -2.80 -22.66
CA ALA A 571 24.05 -2.70 -22.06
C ALA A 571 24.88 -3.97 -22.30
N PHE A 572 24.28 -5.14 -22.14
CA PHE A 572 24.93 -6.43 -22.43
C PHE A 572 25.22 -6.58 -23.94
N GLN A 573 24.31 -6.15 -24.80
CA GLN A 573 24.49 -6.16 -26.25
C GLN A 573 25.58 -5.16 -26.68
N ALA A 574 25.68 -4.01 -26.01
CA ALA A 574 26.76 -3.05 -26.21
C ALA A 574 28.11 -3.61 -25.75
N GLN A 575 28.17 -4.29 -24.59
CA GLN A 575 29.37 -4.98 -24.11
C GLN A 575 29.79 -6.11 -25.06
N LEU A 576 28.82 -6.83 -25.63
CA LEU A 576 29.06 -7.86 -26.62
C LEU A 576 29.54 -7.29 -27.96
N LEU A 577 28.98 -6.16 -28.41
CA LEU A 577 29.44 -5.45 -29.60
C LEU A 577 30.84 -4.88 -29.39
N ASP A 578 31.14 -4.39 -28.19
CA ASP A 578 32.46 -3.90 -27.81
C ASP A 578 33.48 -5.05 -27.76
N LYS A 579 33.09 -6.18 -27.17
CA LYS A 579 33.89 -7.41 -27.19
C LYS A 579 34.10 -7.95 -28.60
N GLU A 580 33.09 -7.88 -29.46
CA GLU A 580 33.21 -8.16 -30.90
C GLU A 580 34.19 -7.20 -31.58
N LYS A 581 34.11 -5.89 -31.34
CA LYS A 581 35.05 -4.90 -31.88
C LYS A 581 36.48 -5.16 -31.40
N GLN A 582 36.67 -5.47 -30.12
CA GLN A 582 37.97 -5.83 -29.54
C GLN A 582 38.52 -7.11 -30.18
N LEU A 583 37.67 -8.13 -30.38
CA LEU A 583 38.06 -9.37 -31.06
C LEU A 583 38.39 -9.14 -32.54
N ARG A 584 37.65 -8.27 -33.24
CA ARG A 584 37.96 -7.84 -34.63
C ARG A 584 39.23 -7.01 -34.76
N LEU A 585 39.70 -6.36 -33.68
CA LEU A 585 40.97 -5.64 -33.61
C LEU A 585 42.15 -6.56 -33.27
N GLN A 586 41.89 -7.70 -32.63
CA GLN A 586 42.88 -8.73 -32.28
C GLN A 586 43.10 -9.77 -33.41
N VAL A 587 42.05 -9.99 -34.20
CA VAL A 587 42.07 -10.64 -35.53
C VAL A 587 42.74 -9.72 -36.52
#